data_AF-A0A1E9DAV5-F1
#
_entry.id   AF-A0A1E9DAV5-F1
#
_cell.length_a   1.000
_cell.length_b   1.000
_cell.length_c   1.000
_cell.angle_alpha   90.00
_cell.angle_beta   90.00
_cell.angle_gamma   90.00
#
_symmetry.space_group_name_H-M   'P 1'
#
loop_
_entity.id
_entity.type
_entity.pdbx_description
1 polymer ?
#
loop_
_entity_poly.entity_id
_entity_poly.type
_entity_poly.pdbx_seq_one_letter_code
_entity_poly.pdbx_strand_id
1 'polypeptide(L)'
;MLDEVKKLESFNKWRKESIDLLTNQKIGKDEFLELNYRYLVKLDLKPFSNISSVLEAVYNYQYYNIMAKRSNQMALTFISKKKKKYQQEINNRENYYYLKDLATEKLLELIDYKDTEAYFIKLKSKRLTGEIFEIYLKDFDKLILHSKNKNLLQKLKEKECFLDEAKISMIDSYVNKSY
;
A
#
# COMPACT_ATOMS: atom_id res chain seq x y z
N MET A 1 21.23 11.57 -5.59
CA MET A 1 21.25 10.54 -6.65
C MET A 1 21.87 9.22 -6.21
N LEU A 2 23.19 9.06 -6.10
CA LEU A 2 23.81 7.77 -5.68
C LEU A 2 23.39 7.28 -4.28
N ASP A 3 23.15 8.20 -3.34
CA ASP A 3 22.67 7.87 -2.00
C ASP A 3 21.18 7.47 -1.97
N GLU A 4 20.33 8.16 -2.74
CA GLU A 4 18.90 7.88 -2.83
C GLU A 4 18.61 6.52 -3.47
N VAL A 5 19.33 6.16 -4.52
CA VAL A 5 19.21 4.84 -5.16
C VAL A 5 19.56 3.73 -4.16
N LYS A 6 20.65 3.89 -3.39
CA LYS A 6 21.01 2.93 -2.34
C LYS A 6 19.94 2.82 -1.26
N LYS A 7 19.33 3.95 -0.85
CA LYS A 7 18.21 3.97 0.11
C LYS A 7 16.98 3.25 -0.46
N LEU A 8 16.65 3.44 -1.73
CA LEU A 8 15.56 2.76 -2.42
C LEU A 8 15.77 1.24 -2.49
N GLU A 9 16.97 0.80 -2.86
CA GLU A 9 17.34 -0.62 -2.90
C GLU A 9 17.27 -1.25 -1.51
N SER A 10 17.84 -0.55 -0.52
CA SER A 10 17.80 -0.95 0.89
C SER A 10 16.36 -1.08 1.40
N PHE A 11 15.50 -0.11 1.08
CA PHE A 11 14.08 -0.16 1.40
C PHE A 11 13.38 -1.34 0.72
N ASN A 12 13.61 -1.57 -0.57
CA ASN A 12 12.97 -2.65 -1.31
C ASN A 12 13.39 -4.02 -0.76
N LYS A 13 14.65 -4.17 -0.35
CA LYS A 13 15.14 -5.37 0.35
C LYS A 13 14.41 -5.57 1.68
N TRP A 14 14.40 -4.54 2.54
CA TRP A 14 13.71 -4.59 3.83
C TRP A 14 12.22 -4.92 3.69
N ARG A 15 11.55 -4.32 2.70
CA ARG A 15 10.13 -4.58 2.40
C ARG A 15 9.86 -6.07 2.17
N LYS A 16 10.70 -6.74 1.38
CA LYS A 16 10.56 -8.18 1.11
C LYS A 16 10.82 -9.01 2.36
N GLU A 17 11.88 -8.69 3.10
CA GLU A 17 12.24 -9.37 4.34
C GLU A 17 11.13 -9.24 5.40
N SER A 18 10.55 -8.04 5.56
CA SER A 18 9.49 -7.82 6.55
C SER A 18 8.20 -8.57 6.18
N ILE A 19 7.89 -8.70 4.89
CA ILE A 19 6.79 -9.55 4.41
C ILE A 19 7.07 -11.02 4.74
N ASP A 20 8.31 -11.49 4.60
CA ASP A 20 8.69 -12.86 4.98
C ASP A 20 8.56 -13.12 6.47
N LEU A 21 8.96 -12.16 7.32
CA LEU A 21 8.77 -12.26 8.77
C LEU A 21 7.29 -12.43 9.13
N LEU A 22 6.42 -11.63 8.51
CA LEU A 22 4.98 -11.69 8.72
C LEU A 22 4.36 -12.99 8.20
N THR A 23 4.77 -13.42 7.00
CA THR A 23 4.24 -14.62 6.31
C THR A 23 4.62 -15.89 7.06
N ASN A 24 5.87 -15.96 7.54
CA ASN A 24 6.37 -17.04 8.38
C ASN A 24 5.93 -16.92 9.85
N GLN A 25 5.01 -16.00 10.17
CA GLN A 25 4.45 -15.78 11.50
C GLN A 25 5.50 -15.50 12.59
N LYS A 26 6.68 -15.00 12.21
CA LYS A 26 7.73 -14.58 13.14
C LYS A 26 7.38 -13.27 13.86
N ILE A 27 6.55 -12.44 13.23
CA ILE A 27 6.04 -11.20 13.79
C ILE A 27 4.52 -11.08 13.58
N GLY A 28 3.87 -10.34 14.45
CA GLY A 28 2.45 -10.01 14.33
C GLY A 28 2.15 -8.89 13.33
N LYS A 29 0.86 -8.66 13.04
CA LYS A 29 0.40 -7.57 12.16
C LYS A 29 0.77 -6.18 12.71
N ASP A 30 0.59 -5.96 14.00
CA ASP A 30 0.92 -4.66 14.63
C ASP A 30 2.42 -4.42 14.67
N GLU A 31 3.19 -5.45 15.00
CA GLU A 31 4.65 -5.40 14.98
C GLU A 31 5.19 -5.14 13.58
N PHE A 32 4.64 -5.80 12.55
CA PHE A 32 4.96 -5.52 11.16
C PHE A 32 4.74 -4.06 10.79
N LEU A 33 3.62 -3.45 11.21
CA LEU A 33 3.35 -2.04 10.93
C LEU A 33 4.33 -1.10 11.64
N GLU A 34 4.61 -1.36 12.91
CA GLU A 34 5.54 -0.54 13.70
C GLU A 34 6.98 -0.65 13.18
N LEU A 35 7.45 -1.86 12.84
CA LEU A 35 8.78 -2.08 12.28
C LEU A 35 8.96 -1.37 10.93
N ASN A 36 7.98 -1.46 10.03
CA ASN A 36 8.03 -0.76 8.75
C ASN A 36 8.00 0.76 8.92
N TYR A 37 7.20 1.29 9.85
CA TYR A 37 7.20 2.71 10.17
C TYR A 37 8.56 3.18 10.73
N ARG A 38 9.13 2.45 11.71
CA ARG A 38 10.45 2.77 12.28
C ARG A 38 11.56 2.72 11.24
N TYR A 39 11.52 1.73 10.35
CA TYR A 39 12.48 1.63 9.25
C TYR A 39 12.40 2.85 8.35
N LEU A 40 11.18 3.26 7.97
CA LEU A 40 10.93 4.43 7.12
C LEU A 40 11.46 5.72 7.76
N VAL A 41 11.21 5.93 9.05
CA VAL A 41 11.74 7.08 9.80
C VAL A 41 13.28 7.06 9.84
N LYS A 42 13.89 5.89 10.06
CA LYS A 42 15.35 5.74 10.09
C LYS A 42 15.99 5.92 8.72
N LEU A 43 15.31 5.50 7.64
CA LEU A 43 15.79 5.62 6.27
C LEU A 43 15.94 7.10 5.87
N ASP A 44 15.12 7.97 6.46
CA ASP A 44 15.10 9.42 6.22
C ASP A 44 15.16 9.74 4.72
N LEU A 45 14.20 9.15 3.99
CA LEU A 45 13.99 9.38 2.57
C LEU A 45 12.57 9.92 2.38
N LYS A 46 12.44 11.08 1.77
CA LYS A 46 11.12 11.66 1.48
C LYS A 46 10.55 11.05 0.20
N PRO A 47 9.21 11.00 0.06
CA PRO A 47 8.60 10.63 -1.20
C PRO A 47 9.04 11.54 -2.35
N PHE A 48 9.15 10.96 -3.53
CA PHE A 48 9.55 11.66 -4.74
C PHE A 48 8.35 12.41 -5.33
N SER A 49 8.50 13.70 -5.62
CA SER A 49 7.45 14.49 -6.28
C SER A 49 7.35 14.17 -7.77
N ASN A 50 8.49 13.95 -8.44
CA ASN A 50 8.56 13.48 -9.81
C ASN A 50 9.01 12.03 -9.83
N ILE A 51 8.06 11.11 -10.02
CA ILE A 51 8.33 9.67 -10.08
C ILE A 51 8.78 9.33 -11.50
N SER A 52 10.05 8.93 -11.63
CA SER A 52 10.70 8.64 -12.91
C SER A 52 11.11 7.17 -13.06
N SER A 53 11.13 6.42 -11.96
CA SER A 53 11.47 4.99 -11.95
C SER A 53 10.47 4.14 -11.17
N VAL A 54 10.47 2.84 -11.49
CA VAL A 54 9.61 1.87 -10.79
C VAL A 54 9.95 1.80 -9.30
N LEU A 55 11.24 1.86 -8.93
CA LEU A 55 11.64 1.84 -7.52
C LEU A 55 11.09 3.05 -6.74
N GLU A 56 11.12 4.24 -7.33
CA GLU A 56 10.52 5.44 -6.73
C GLU A 56 9.00 5.29 -6.57
N ALA A 57 8.33 4.74 -7.59
CA ALA A 57 6.87 4.54 -7.56
C ALA A 57 6.47 3.56 -6.46
N VAL A 58 7.18 2.42 -6.36
CA VAL A 58 7.01 1.41 -5.31
C VAL A 58 7.30 2.00 -3.94
N TYR A 59 8.36 2.79 -3.81
CA TYR A 59 8.70 3.47 -2.55
C TYR A 59 7.58 4.41 -2.11
N ASN A 60 7.13 5.30 -3.00
CA ASN A 60 6.04 6.24 -2.70
C ASN A 60 4.76 5.51 -2.31
N TYR A 61 4.38 4.47 -3.05
CA TYR A 61 3.22 3.64 -2.71
C TYR A 61 3.32 3.10 -1.27
N GLN A 62 4.45 2.45 -0.94
CA GLN A 62 4.63 1.85 0.38
C GLN A 62 4.71 2.90 1.48
N TYR A 63 5.42 4.01 1.24
CA TYR A 63 5.51 5.13 2.16
C TYR A 63 4.12 5.63 2.54
N TYR A 64 3.30 5.98 1.55
CA TYR A 64 1.98 6.53 1.80
C TYR A 64 1.04 5.50 2.43
N ASN A 65 1.14 4.23 2.05
CA ASN A 65 0.37 3.16 2.70
C ASN A 65 0.74 2.99 4.19
N ILE A 66 2.02 3.01 4.53
CA ILE A 66 2.51 2.94 5.92
C ILE A 66 2.00 4.15 6.71
N MET A 67 2.13 5.35 6.16
CA MET A 67 1.69 6.58 6.81
C MET A 67 0.16 6.63 7.02
N ALA A 68 -0.62 6.17 6.04
CA ALA A 68 -2.08 6.05 6.19
C ALA A 68 -2.47 5.11 7.33
N LYS A 69 -1.82 3.93 7.42
CA LYS A 69 -2.06 2.97 8.51
C LYS A 69 -1.66 3.55 9.87
N ARG A 70 -0.52 4.27 9.94
CA ARG A 70 -0.06 4.94 11.16
C ARG A 70 -1.04 6.04 11.61
N SER A 71 -1.47 6.91 10.72
CA SER A 71 -2.48 7.94 11.02
C SER A 71 -3.79 7.31 11.49
N ASN A 72 -4.21 6.19 10.90
CA ASN A 72 -5.39 5.45 11.39
C ASN A 72 -5.20 4.93 12.83
N GLN A 73 -4.05 4.33 13.14
CA GLN A 73 -3.73 3.90 14.52
C GLN A 73 -3.71 5.09 15.49
N MET A 74 -3.12 6.22 15.10
CA MET A 74 -3.08 7.44 15.91
C MET A 74 -4.48 8.03 16.14
N ALA A 75 -5.33 8.05 15.11
CA ALA A 75 -6.71 8.52 15.23
C ALA A 75 -7.47 7.76 16.32
N LEU A 76 -7.35 6.42 16.37
CA LEU A 76 -8.01 5.59 17.37
C LEU A 76 -7.60 5.98 18.81
N THR A 77 -6.38 6.46 19.03
CA THR A 77 -5.94 6.95 20.36
C THR A 77 -6.63 8.24 20.81
N PHE A 78 -7.21 9.00 19.88
CA PHE A 78 -7.83 10.31 20.12
C PHE A 78 -9.37 10.32 20.09
N ILE A 79 -10.01 9.22 19.66
CA ILE A 79 -11.44 9.14 19.32
C ILE A 79 -12.38 9.75 20.39
N SER A 80 -12.06 9.58 21.67
CA SER A 80 -12.83 10.09 22.81
C SER A 80 -12.13 11.21 23.59
N LYS A 81 -10.87 11.53 23.27
CA LYS A 81 -10.03 12.44 24.07
C LYS A 81 -9.85 13.81 23.43
N LYS A 82 -9.60 13.85 22.11
CA LYS A 82 -9.15 15.07 21.41
C LYS A 82 -9.74 15.12 20.00
N LYS A 83 -11.00 15.57 19.89
CA LYS A 83 -11.76 15.63 18.62
C LYS A 83 -10.99 16.30 17.47
N LYS A 84 -10.30 17.42 17.73
CA LYS A 84 -9.48 18.11 16.70
C LYS A 84 -8.33 17.23 16.19
N LYS A 85 -7.60 16.56 17.08
CA LYS A 85 -6.49 15.66 16.70
C LYS A 85 -6.99 14.41 15.98
N TYR A 86 -8.11 13.85 16.44
CA TYR A 86 -8.78 12.75 15.74
C TYR A 86 -9.09 13.13 14.29
N GLN A 87 -9.75 14.27 14.06
CA GLN A 87 -10.11 14.71 12.72
C GLN A 87 -8.87 14.96 11.86
N GLN A 88 -7.82 15.54 12.43
CA GLN A 88 -6.55 15.75 11.74
C GLN A 88 -5.95 14.43 11.24
N GLU A 89 -5.90 13.40 12.09
CA GLU A 89 -5.36 12.09 11.68
C GLU A 89 -6.24 11.37 10.66
N ILE A 90 -7.56 11.53 10.72
CA ILE A 90 -8.46 11.03 9.68
C ILE A 90 -8.19 11.73 8.35
N ASN A 91 -8.04 13.05 8.34
CA ASN A 91 -7.73 13.80 7.12
C ASN A 91 -6.35 13.41 6.56
N ASN A 92 -5.35 13.24 7.42
CA ASN A 92 -4.02 12.75 7.04
C ASN A 92 -4.11 11.37 6.37
N ARG A 93 -4.88 10.44 6.97
CA ARG A 93 -5.11 9.10 6.40
C ARG A 93 -5.69 9.18 4.99
N GLU A 94 -6.74 9.97 4.78
CA GLU A 94 -7.36 10.10 3.46
C GLU A 94 -6.39 10.71 2.44
N ASN A 95 -5.63 11.74 2.83
CA ASN A 95 -4.61 12.34 1.96
C ASN A 95 -3.52 11.33 1.59
N TYR A 96 -3.05 10.52 2.54
CA TYR A 96 -2.07 9.48 2.24
C TYR A 96 -2.64 8.39 1.32
N TYR A 97 -3.90 7.99 1.47
CA TYR A 97 -4.51 7.05 0.52
C TYR A 97 -4.63 7.64 -0.89
N TYR A 98 -4.96 8.93 -1.01
CA TYR A 98 -4.94 9.63 -2.29
C TYR A 98 -3.55 9.62 -2.94
N LEU A 99 -2.51 10.01 -2.20
CA LEU A 99 -1.13 10.02 -2.69
C LEU A 99 -0.61 8.62 -3.03
N LYS A 100 -1.00 7.61 -2.26
CA LYS A 100 -0.73 6.19 -2.55
C LYS A 100 -1.34 5.76 -3.89
N ASP A 101 -2.56 6.17 -4.18
CA ASP A 101 -3.23 5.85 -5.44
C ASP A 101 -2.57 6.57 -6.63
N LEU A 102 -2.09 7.81 -6.47
CA LEU A 102 -1.28 8.50 -7.49
C LEU A 102 0.03 7.76 -7.78
N ALA A 103 0.71 7.28 -6.74
CA ALA A 103 1.93 6.49 -6.91
C ALA A 103 1.65 5.15 -7.60
N THR A 104 0.49 4.54 -7.32
CA THR A 104 0.02 3.31 -8.01
C THR A 104 -0.18 3.57 -9.49
N GLU A 105 -0.87 4.66 -9.83
CA GLU A 105 -1.10 5.02 -11.23
C GLU A 105 0.21 5.25 -11.98
N LYS A 106 1.15 6.00 -11.38
CA LYS A 106 2.48 6.21 -11.97
C LYS A 106 3.27 4.92 -12.16
N LEU A 107 3.19 4.00 -11.21
CA LEU A 107 3.80 2.69 -11.33
C LEU A 107 3.25 1.92 -12.54
N LEU A 108 1.92 1.90 -12.71
CA LEU A 108 1.27 1.22 -13.83
C LEU A 108 1.63 1.83 -15.18
N GLU A 109 1.71 3.17 -15.26
CA GLU A 109 2.16 3.88 -16.46
C GLU A 109 3.62 3.53 -16.81
N LEU A 110 4.51 3.48 -15.82
CA LEU A 110 5.93 3.17 -16.03
C LEU A 110 6.17 1.75 -16.56
N ILE A 111 5.29 0.80 -16.25
CA ILE A 111 5.37 -0.58 -16.73
C ILE A 111 4.44 -0.83 -17.92
N ASP A 112 3.78 0.21 -18.43
CA ASP A 112 2.77 0.14 -19.50
C ASP A 112 1.69 -0.92 -19.26
N TYR A 113 1.25 -1.07 -18.01
CA TYR A 113 0.28 -2.08 -17.58
C TYR A 113 0.67 -3.52 -17.92
N LYS A 114 1.92 -3.77 -18.30
CA LYS A 114 2.40 -5.10 -18.69
C LYS A 114 2.37 -6.04 -17.49
N ASP A 115 1.98 -7.30 -17.74
CA ASP A 115 1.97 -8.37 -16.75
C ASP A 115 1.20 -8.00 -15.46
N THR A 116 0.17 -7.18 -15.63
CA THR A 116 -0.70 -6.66 -14.58
C THR A 116 -2.03 -7.41 -14.57
N GLU A 117 -2.46 -7.84 -13.39
CA GLU A 117 -3.77 -8.44 -13.18
C GLU A 117 -4.42 -7.79 -11.96
N ALA A 118 -5.65 -7.31 -12.11
CA ALA A 118 -6.40 -6.70 -11.02
C ALA A 118 -7.76 -7.38 -10.84
N TYR A 119 -8.24 -7.45 -9.60
CA TYR A 119 -9.51 -8.09 -9.27
C TYR A 119 -10.05 -7.59 -7.94
N PHE A 120 -11.37 -7.68 -7.75
CA PHE A 120 -11.97 -7.42 -6.44
C PHE A 120 -11.53 -8.50 -5.44
N ILE A 121 -11.27 -8.08 -4.19
CA ILE A 121 -10.91 -9.02 -3.12
C ILE A 121 -12.14 -9.49 -2.34
N LYS A 122 -12.19 -10.79 -2.08
CA LYS A 122 -13.17 -11.42 -1.18
C LYS A 122 -12.77 -11.11 0.27
N LEU A 123 -13.54 -10.24 0.91
CA LEU A 123 -13.35 -9.88 2.33
C LEU A 123 -14.41 -10.57 3.19
N LYS A 124 -14.05 -10.85 4.46
CA LYS A 124 -15.04 -11.35 5.45
C LYS A 124 -16.15 -10.32 5.75
N SER A 125 -15.88 -9.04 5.56
CA SER A 125 -16.84 -7.95 5.79
C SER A 125 -17.74 -7.74 4.57
N LYS A 126 -19.04 -8.03 4.72
CA LYS A 126 -20.06 -7.80 3.67
C LYS A 126 -20.09 -6.37 3.12
N ARG A 127 -19.71 -5.36 3.94
CA ARG A 127 -19.72 -3.94 3.56
C ARG A 127 -18.56 -3.56 2.64
N LEU A 128 -17.42 -4.23 2.74
CA LEU A 128 -16.22 -3.90 1.99
C LEU A 128 -16.03 -4.77 0.73
N THR A 129 -16.79 -5.86 0.63
CA THR A 129 -16.84 -6.72 -0.55
C THR A 129 -17.27 -5.91 -1.77
N GLY A 130 -16.47 -5.92 -2.83
CA GLY A 130 -16.72 -5.16 -4.06
C GLY A 130 -16.29 -3.69 -4.01
N GLU A 131 -15.70 -3.22 -2.91
CA GLU A 131 -15.12 -1.86 -2.84
C GLU A 131 -13.60 -1.85 -3.04
N ILE A 132 -12.91 -2.86 -2.49
CA ILE A 132 -11.44 -2.96 -2.58
C ILE A 132 -11.09 -3.92 -3.70
N PHE A 133 -10.17 -3.49 -4.53
CA PHE A 133 -9.50 -4.35 -5.50
C PHE A 133 -8.01 -4.42 -5.22
N GLU A 134 -7.44 -5.55 -5.59
CA GLU A 134 -6.02 -5.86 -5.55
C GLU A 134 -5.45 -5.78 -6.96
N ILE A 135 -4.23 -5.29 -7.08
CA ILE A 135 -3.47 -5.26 -8.33
C ILE A 135 -2.20 -6.07 -8.09
N TYR A 136 -2.07 -7.14 -8.87
CA TYR A 136 -0.95 -8.05 -8.88
C TYR A 136 -0.08 -7.77 -10.10
N LEU A 137 1.21 -7.50 -9.85
CA LEU A 137 2.20 -7.27 -10.89
C LEU A 137 3.12 -8.49 -10.96
N LYS A 138 2.97 -9.34 -11.98
CA LYS A 138 3.58 -10.68 -12.01
C LYS A 138 5.11 -10.64 -11.99
N ASP A 139 5.69 -9.61 -12.61
CA ASP A 139 7.15 -9.42 -12.67
C ASP A 139 7.75 -8.83 -11.38
N PHE A 140 6.91 -8.42 -10.41
CA PHE A 140 7.35 -7.73 -9.20
C PHE A 140 7.17 -8.58 -7.96
N ASP A 141 8.27 -9.19 -7.54
CA ASP A 141 8.33 -10.04 -6.36
C ASP A 141 7.78 -9.37 -5.08
N LYS A 142 6.79 -10.05 -4.48
CA LYS A 142 6.06 -9.68 -3.26
C LYS A 142 5.42 -8.29 -3.32
N LEU A 143 5.14 -7.75 -4.50
CA LEU A 143 4.48 -6.45 -4.65
C LEU A 143 2.99 -6.65 -4.95
N ILE A 144 2.18 -6.45 -3.92
CA ILE A 144 0.72 -6.45 -4.02
C ILE A 144 0.22 -5.05 -3.71
N LEU A 145 -0.57 -4.49 -4.62
CA LEU A 145 -1.17 -3.17 -4.45
C LEU A 145 -2.67 -3.29 -4.14
N HIS A 146 -3.22 -2.32 -3.41
CA HIS A 146 -4.65 -2.27 -3.10
C HIS A 146 -5.17 -0.86 -3.31
N SER A 147 -6.37 -0.75 -3.87
CA SER A 147 -7.05 0.53 -4.01
C SER A 147 -8.57 0.39 -3.93
N LYS A 148 -9.23 1.53 -3.71
CA LYS A 148 -10.68 1.74 -3.84
C LYS A 148 -11.01 2.82 -4.88
N ASN A 149 -9.98 3.35 -5.54
CA ASN A 149 -10.14 4.50 -6.43
C ASN A 149 -10.87 4.07 -7.70
N LYS A 150 -12.03 4.68 -7.96
CA LYS A 150 -12.88 4.37 -9.11
C LYS A 150 -12.23 4.75 -10.44
N ASN A 151 -11.44 5.81 -10.48
CA ASN A 151 -10.74 6.23 -11.70
C ASN A 151 -9.63 5.22 -12.03
N LEU A 152 -8.89 4.76 -11.03
CA LEU A 152 -7.88 3.72 -11.22
C LEU A 152 -8.50 2.39 -11.67
N LEU A 153 -9.63 2.01 -11.06
CA LEU A 153 -10.41 0.85 -11.50
C LEU A 153 -10.82 0.96 -12.98
N GLN A 154 -11.35 2.11 -13.37
CA GLN A 154 -11.78 2.36 -14.74
C GLN A 154 -10.60 2.25 -15.73
N LYS A 155 -9.43 2.83 -15.40
CA LYS A 155 -8.21 2.68 -16.21
C LYS A 155 -7.77 1.23 -16.35
N LEU A 156 -7.80 0.46 -15.26
CA LEU A 156 -7.45 -0.97 -15.30
C LEU A 156 -8.40 -1.78 -16.20
N LYS A 157 -9.70 -1.43 -16.21
CA LYS A 157 -10.68 -2.04 -17.12
C LYS A 157 -10.45 -1.65 -18.58
N GLU A 158 -10.19 -0.38 -18.85
CA GLU A 158 -9.88 0.14 -20.20
C GLU A 158 -8.62 -0.49 -20.79
N LYS A 159 -7.67 -0.85 -19.93
CA LYS A 159 -6.43 -1.55 -20.29
C LYS A 159 -6.56 -3.08 -20.26
N GLU A 160 -7.77 -3.61 -20.13
CA GLU A 160 -8.06 -5.06 -20.10
C GLU A 160 -7.29 -5.84 -19.02
N CYS A 161 -6.85 -5.15 -17.96
CA CYS A 161 -6.08 -5.72 -16.85
C CYS A 161 -6.97 -6.17 -15.68
N PHE A 162 -8.27 -5.87 -15.73
CA PHE A 162 -9.19 -6.13 -14.62
C PHE A 162 -10.07 -7.35 -14.89
N LEU A 163 -10.08 -8.29 -13.96
CA LEU A 163 -10.93 -9.47 -13.99
C LEU A 163 -12.28 -9.19 -13.30
N ASP A 164 -13.36 -9.62 -13.93
CA ASP A 164 -14.71 -9.45 -13.39
C ASP A 164 -14.97 -10.32 -12.15
N GLU A 165 -14.17 -11.38 -11.96
CA GLU A 165 -14.30 -12.29 -10.83
C GLU A 165 -13.57 -11.79 -9.58
N ALA A 166 -14.25 -11.88 -8.43
CA ALA A 166 -13.62 -11.61 -7.14
C ALA A 166 -12.76 -12.81 -6.68
N LYS A 167 -11.52 -12.54 -6.29
CA LYS A 167 -10.56 -13.55 -5.80
C LYS A 167 -10.26 -13.38 -4.31
N ILE A 168 -9.75 -14.45 -3.68
CA ILE A 168 -9.12 -14.34 -2.37
C ILE A 168 -7.82 -13.55 -2.56
N SER A 169 -7.49 -12.65 -1.63
CA SER A 169 -6.27 -11.84 -1.72
C SER A 169 -5.03 -12.74 -1.73
N MET A 170 -4.02 -12.40 -2.53
CA MET A 170 -2.73 -13.12 -2.54
C MET A 170 -1.99 -13.06 -1.19
N ILE A 171 -2.41 -12.13 -0.32
CA ILE A 171 -1.91 -11.95 1.05
C ILE A 171 -3.04 -12.09 2.09
N ASP A 172 -4.00 -12.98 1.81
CA ASP A 172 -5.21 -13.21 2.63
C ASP A 172 -4.92 -13.36 4.14
N SER A 173 -3.84 -14.06 4.48
CA SER A 173 -3.40 -14.37 5.86
C SER A 173 -3.16 -13.12 6.72
N TYR A 174 -2.91 -11.95 6.10
CA TYR A 174 -2.74 -10.65 6.78
C TYR A 174 -3.90 -9.66 6.52
N VAL A 175 -4.51 -9.70 5.34
CA VAL A 175 -5.59 -8.78 4.95
C VAL A 175 -6.86 -9.02 5.79
N ASN A 176 -7.20 -10.28 6.06
CA ASN A 176 -8.43 -10.66 6.76
C ASN A 176 -8.31 -10.75 8.30
N LYS A 177 -7.21 -10.29 8.90
CA LYS A 177 -7.09 -10.12 10.37
C LYS A 177 -7.67 -8.77 10.79
N SER A 178 -8.74 -8.80 11.59
CA SER A 178 -9.37 -7.63 12.21
C SER A 178 -8.39 -6.90 13.15
N TYR A 179 -8.50 -5.57 13.19
CA TYR A 179 -7.89 -4.72 14.23
C TYR A 179 -8.78 -4.67 15.46
#